data_AF-A0A376YCN4-F1
#
_entry.id   AF-A0A376YCN4-F1
#
_cell.length_a   1.000
_cell.length_b   1.000
_cell.length_c   1.000
_cell.angle_alpha   90.00
_cell.angle_beta   90.00
_cell.angle_gamma   90.00
#
_symmetry.space_group_name_H-M   'P 1'
#
loop_
_entity.id
_entity.type
_entity.pdbx_description
1 polymer ?
#
loop_
_entity_poly.entity_id
_entity_poly.type
_entity_poly.pdbx_seq_one_letter_code
_entity_poly.pdbx_strand_id
1 'polypeptide(L)'
;MAAAGTQAEEVFEDIITQYNGKYILAVEGNPPLGEQGMFCISSGRPFIEKLKRAAAGASAIIAWGTCASWGCVQAARPNPTQATPIDKSHHRQTHYQSTWLPADPGCDERHHYLHGDL
;
A
#
# COMPACT_ATOMS: atom_id res chain seq x y z
N MET A 1 15.41 0.63 6.24
CA MET A 1 15.63 0.55 7.72
C MET A 1 16.91 -0.22 7.99
N ALA A 2 17.62 0.05 9.09
CA ALA A 2 18.83 -0.70 9.47
C ALA A 2 18.51 -2.06 10.13
N ALA A 3 17.40 -2.16 10.86
CA ALA A 3 16.89 -3.41 11.43
C ALA A 3 16.35 -4.35 10.33
N ALA A 4 16.48 -5.66 10.56
CA ALA A 4 15.98 -6.70 9.66
C ALA A 4 15.39 -7.88 10.46
N GLY A 5 14.56 -8.70 9.79
CA GLY A 5 13.91 -9.86 10.42
C GLY A 5 13.02 -9.45 11.60
N THR A 6 13.10 -10.20 12.70
CA THR A 6 12.27 -9.98 13.90
C THR A 6 12.38 -8.56 14.46
N GLN A 7 13.58 -7.98 14.45
CA GLN A 7 13.78 -6.60 14.94
C GLN A 7 12.98 -5.58 14.12
N ALA A 8 12.85 -5.79 12.81
CA ALA A 8 12.06 -4.91 11.95
C ALA A 8 10.55 -5.06 12.20
N GLU A 9 10.09 -6.27 12.55
CA GLU A 9 8.69 -6.52 12.89
C GLU A 9 8.33 -5.97 14.27
N GLU A 10 9.23 -6.06 15.25
CA GLU A 10 9.05 -5.44 16.58
C GLU A 10 8.88 -3.92 16.45
N VAL A 11 9.78 -3.26 15.70
CA VAL A 11 9.66 -1.82 15.43
C VAL A 11 8.36 -1.49 14.71
N PHE A 12 7.94 -2.32 13.76
CA PHE A 12 6.66 -2.13 13.07
C PHE A 12 5.49 -2.19 14.05
N GLU A 13 5.38 -3.23 14.88
CA GLU A 13 4.30 -3.40 15.85
C GLU A 13 4.30 -2.30 16.93
N ASP A 14 5.49 -1.88 17.37
CA ASP A 14 5.66 -0.78 18.33
C ASP A 14 5.12 0.53 17.76
N ILE A 15 5.51 0.89 16.53
CA ILE A 15 5.10 2.15 15.92
C ILE A 15 3.59 2.18 15.64
N ILE A 16 3.02 1.11 15.06
CA ILE A 16 1.58 1.10 14.75
C ILE A 16 0.71 1.10 16.00
N THR A 17 1.24 0.62 17.12
CA THR A 17 0.53 0.58 18.41
C THR A 17 0.67 1.91 19.16
N GLN A 18 1.90 2.42 19.30
CA GLN A 18 2.18 3.67 20.03
C GLN A 18 1.60 4.90 19.33
N TYR A 19 1.64 4.93 18.00
CA TYR A 19 1.20 6.07 17.20
C TYR A 19 -0.13 5.83 16.49
N ASN A 20 -0.96 4.91 16.99
CA ASN A 20 -2.26 4.61 16.42
C ASN A 20 -3.10 5.89 16.18
N GLY A 21 -3.52 6.10 14.93
CA GLY A 21 -4.25 7.29 14.46
C GLY A 21 -3.38 8.52 14.19
N LYS A 22 -2.06 8.44 14.35
CA LYS A 22 -1.13 9.59 14.23
C LYS A 22 -0.04 9.41 13.17
N TYR A 23 0.11 8.22 12.60
CA TYR A 23 1.07 7.99 11.51
C TYR A 23 0.42 8.05 10.14
N ILE A 24 1.24 8.38 9.14
CA ILE A 24 0.89 8.28 7.73
C ILE A 24 1.46 6.97 7.21
N LEU A 25 0.63 6.18 6.53
CA LEU A 25 1.04 4.95 5.90
C LEU A 25 1.35 5.20 4.42
N ALA A 26 2.62 5.26 4.05
CA ALA A 26 3.04 5.25 2.66
C ALA A 26 3.12 3.81 2.14
N VAL A 27 2.41 3.52 1.06
CA VAL A 27 2.40 2.20 0.41
C VAL A 27 2.95 2.32 -0.99
N GLU A 28 4.07 1.64 -1.23
CA GLU A 28 4.61 1.38 -2.56
C GLU A 28 4.28 -0.06 -2.95
N GLY A 29 3.87 -0.27 -4.20
CA GLY A 29 3.42 -1.59 -4.66
C GLY A 29 1.95 -1.86 -4.34
N ASN A 30 1.50 -3.11 -4.56
CA ASN A 30 0.12 -3.52 -4.33
C ASN A 30 0.03 -4.95 -3.81
N PRO A 31 -1.04 -5.28 -3.05
CA PRO A 31 -1.27 -6.65 -2.60
C PRO A 31 -1.74 -7.55 -3.75
N PRO A 32 -1.08 -8.69 -3.99
CA PRO A 32 -1.64 -9.75 -4.81
C PRO A 32 -2.74 -10.47 -4.03
N LEU A 33 -3.86 -10.80 -4.68
CA LEU A 33 -4.97 -11.54 -4.08
C LEU A 33 -5.03 -13.01 -4.52
N GLY A 34 -4.27 -13.38 -5.56
CA GLY A 34 -4.14 -14.77 -6.01
C GLY A 34 -3.37 -15.62 -5.02
N GLU A 35 -3.58 -16.94 -5.06
CA GLU A 35 -2.91 -17.93 -4.17
C GLU A 35 -2.95 -17.51 -2.69
N GLN A 36 -4.10 -17.04 -2.21
CA GLN A 36 -4.30 -16.55 -0.83
C GLN A 36 -3.34 -15.40 -0.44
N GLY A 37 -2.85 -14.64 -1.42
CA GLY A 37 -1.92 -13.53 -1.23
C GLY A 37 -0.46 -13.95 -1.05
N MET A 38 -0.13 -15.22 -1.26
CA MET A 38 1.23 -15.76 -1.06
C MET A 38 2.23 -15.35 -2.14
N PHE A 39 1.79 -14.65 -3.19
CA PHE A 39 2.71 -14.04 -4.15
C PHE A 39 3.53 -12.89 -3.56
N CYS A 40 3.11 -12.30 -2.44
CA CYS A 40 3.88 -11.31 -1.71
C CYS A 40 3.83 -11.63 -0.21
N ILE A 41 4.96 -12.12 0.32
CA ILE A 41 5.08 -12.58 1.70
C ILE A 41 5.92 -11.57 2.48
N SER A 42 5.38 -11.10 3.59
CA SER A 42 6.10 -10.30 4.58
C SER A 42 6.15 -11.09 5.89
N SER A 43 7.36 -11.44 6.32
CA SER A 43 7.61 -12.14 7.59
C SER A 43 6.78 -13.40 7.77
N GLY A 44 6.73 -14.23 6.71
CA GLY A 44 6.04 -15.52 6.69
C GLY A 44 4.52 -15.44 6.53
N ARG A 45 3.95 -14.23 6.38
CA ARG A 45 2.50 -14.01 6.19
C ARG A 45 2.22 -13.23 4.90
N PRO A 46 1.01 -13.34 4.33
CA PRO A 46 0.60 -12.54 3.18
C PRO A 46 0.72 -11.03 3.47
N PHE A 47 1.29 -10.28 2.53
CA PHE A 47 1.46 -8.82 2.65
C PHE A 47 0.13 -8.09 2.91
N ILE A 48 -0.98 -8.60 2.37
CA ILE A 48 -2.31 -8.05 2.59
C ILE A 48 -2.71 -8.00 4.08
N GLU A 49 -2.23 -8.92 4.90
CA GLU A 49 -2.49 -8.90 6.34
C GLU A 49 -1.77 -7.74 7.01
N LYS A 50 -0.48 -7.57 6.71
CA LYS A 50 0.34 -6.46 7.22
C LYS A 50 -0.22 -5.11 6.77
N LEU A 51 -0.62 -5.02 5.51
CA LEU A 51 -1.26 -3.83 4.94
C LEU A 51 -2.56 -3.49 5.69
N LYS A 52 -3.46 -4.46 5.89
CA LYS A 52 -4.72 -4.25 6.62
C LYS A 52 -4.48 -3.81 8.06
N ARG A 53 -3.49 -4.43 8.73
CA ARG A 53 -3.12 -4.12 10.11
C ARG A 53 -2.59 -2.68 10.25
N ALA A 54 -1.74 -2.24 9.34
CA ALA A 54 -1.23 -0.86 9.32
C ALA A 54 -2.30 0.15 8.87
N ALA A 55 -3.12 -0.20 7.87
CA ALA A 55 -4.17 0.68 7.37
C ALA A 55 -5.24 0.98 8.44
N ALA A 56 -5.53 0.02 9.33
CA ALA A 56 -6.52 0.20 10.40
C ALA A 56 -6.16 1.33 11.38
N GLY A 57 -4.87 1.56 11.62
CA GLY A 57 -4.38 2.58 12.55
C GLY A 57 -3.77 3.82 11.90
N ALA A 58 -3.78 3.92 10.57
CA ALA A 58 -3.24 5.06 9.87
C ALA A 58 -4.18 6.28 9.94
N SER A 59 -3.61 7.48 10.07
CA SER A 59 -4.34 8.74 9.91
C SER A 59 -4.70 8.97 8.43
N ALA A 60 -3.73 8.75 7.56
CA ALA A 60 -3.86 8.83 6.12
C ALA A 60 -3.02 7.74 5.44
N ILE A 61 -3.45 7.31 4.26
CA ILE A 61 -2.72 6.33 3.45
C ILE A 61 -2.29 7.02 2.15
N ILE A 62 -0.99 7.02 1.88
CA ILE A 62 -0.42 7.52 0.63
C ILE A 62 -0.18 6.32 -0.30
N ALA A 63 -0.95 6.23 -1.37
CA ALA A 63 -0.69 5.29 -2.45
C ALA A 63 0.41 5.89 -3.35
N TRP A 64 1.63 5.41 -3.18
CA TRP A 64 2.79 5.93 -3.88
C TRP A 64 2.99 5.19 -5.22
N GLY A 65 2.93 5.95 -6.31
CA GLY A 65 3.16 5.47 -7.67
C GLY A 65 2.01 4.67 -8.28
N THR A 66 2.17 4.32 -9.55
CA THR A 66 1.16 3.65 -10.38
C THR A 66 0.82 2.25 -9.86
N CYS A 67 1.76 1.58 -9.18
CA CYS A 67 1.53 0.25 -8.60
C CYS A 67 0.43 0.30 -7.53
N ALA A 68 0.61 1.16 -6.52
CA ALA A 68 -0.32 1.29 -5.41
C ALA A 68 -1.64 1.92 -5.86
N SER A 69 -1.58 2.83 -6.82
CA SER A 69 -2.75 3.59 -7.28
C SER A 69 -3.63 2.81 -8.27
N TRP A 70 -3.01 2.08 -9.21
CA TRP A 70 -3.73 1.52 -10.37
C TRP A 70 -3.44 0.05 -10.65
N GLY A 71 -2.37 -0.51 -10.06
CA GLY A 71 -1.95 -1.87 -10.34
C GLY A 71 -0.61 -1.99 -11.06
N CYS A 72 -0.25 -1.01 -11.89
CA CYS A 72 0.94 -1.00 -12.76
C CYS A 72 1.08 -2.29 -13.60
N VAL A 73 2.32 -2.66 -13.94
CA VAL A 73 2.66 -3.76 -14.85
C VAL A 73 2.13 -5.12 -14.37
N GLN A 74 2.12 -5.37 -13.07
CA GLN A 74 1.65 -6.63 -12.49
C GLN A 74 0.13 -6.82 -12.59
N ALA A 75 -0.64 -5.74 -12.73
CA ALA A 75 -2.09 -5.79 -12.94
C ALA A 75 -2.47 -5.81 -14.43
N ALA A 76 -1.51 -5.63 -15.35
CA ALA A 76 -1.75 -5.75 -16.77
C ALA A 76 -2.22 -7.18 -17.13
N ARG A 77 -3.02 -7.31 -18.19
CA ARG A 77 -3.49 -8.63 -18.64
C ARG A 77 -2.29 -9.56 -18.91
N PRO A 78 -2.30 -10.81 -18.39
CA PRO A 78 -3.45 -11.53 -17.81
C PRO A 78 -3.63 -11.41 -16.28
N ASN A 79 -2.83 -10.60 -15.57
CA ASN A 79 -2.83 -10.45 -14.11
C ASN A 79 -2.82 -11.78 -13.34
N PRO A 80 -1.73 -12.57 -13.45
CA PRO A 80 -1.67 -13.91 -12.85
C PRO A 80 -1.70 -13.90 -11.32
N THR A 81 -1.25 -12.82 -10.69
CA THR A 81 -1.19 -12.69 -9.23
C THR A 81 -2.43 -12.02 -8.62
N GLN A 82 -3.37 -11.58 -9.47
CA GLN A 82 -4.51 -10.74 -9.08
C GLN A 82 -4.05 -9.52 -8.26
N ALA A 83 -2.98 -8.86 -8.73
CA ALA A 83 -2.49 -7.60 -8.16
C ALA A 83 -3.61 -6.56 -8.15
N THR A 84 -3.93 -6.03 -6.98
CA THR A 84 -5.08 -5.16 -6.75
C THR A 84 -4.63 -3.84 -6.12
N PRO A 85 -4.98 -2.68 -6.69
CA PRO A 85 -4.58 -1.38 -6.13
C PRO A 85 -5.15 -1.15 -4.73
N ILE A 86 -4.52 -0.23 -3.98
CA ILE A 86 -4.76 -0.05 -2.55
C ILE A 86 -6.21 0.35 -2.27
N ASP A 87 -6.78 1.23 -3.11
CA ASP A 87 -8.17 1.70 -3.05
C ASP A 87 -9.19 0.56 -3.19
N LYS A 88 -8.88 -0.47 -3.98
CA LYS A 88 -9.75 -1.65 -4.18
C LYS A 88 -9.52 -2.73 -3.14
N SER A 89 -8.34 -2.76 -2.52
CA SER A 89 -7.97 -3.77 -1.51
C SER A 89 -8.44 -3.42 -0.09
N HIS A 90 -8.76 -2.14 0.18
CA HIS A 90 -9.15 -1.65 1.50
C HIS A 90 -10.31 -0.64 1.42
N HIS A 91 -11.33 -0.80 2.28
CA HIS A 91 -12.58 -0.04 2.20
C HIS A 91 -12.51 1.39 2.80
N ARG A 92 -11.43 1.80 3.48
CA ARG A 92 -11.36 3.09 4.18
C ARG A 92 -10.68 4.17 3.32
N GLN A 93 -11.47 5.18 2.96
CA GLN A 93 -11.31 6.09 1.82
C GLN A 93 -10.45 7.36 2.04
N THR A 94 -9.47 7.37 2.95
CA THR A 94 -8.46 8.46 2.99
C THR A 94 -7.22 8.05 2.20
N HIS A 95 -7.40 7.95 0.88
CA HIS A 95 -6.33 7.67 -0.06
C HIS A 95 -5.82 8.97 -0.67
N TYR A 96 -4.55 9.27 -0.39
CA TYR A 96 -3.84 10.30 -1.11
C TYR A 96 -2.99 9.66 -2.20
N GLN A 97 -3.17 10.10 -3.44
CA GLN A 97 -2.52 9.53 -4.61
C GLN A 97 -1.41 10.45 -5.08
N SER A 98 -0.16 9.99 -5.06
CA SER A 98 0.98 10.75 -5.59
C SER A 98 1.62 9.99 -6.74
N THR A 99 1.35 10.46 -7.96
CA THR A 99 2.05 10.06 -9.19
C THR A 99 3.13 11.11 -9.47
N TRP A 100 4.39 10.78 -9.13
CA TRP A 100 5.56 11.62 -9.47
C TRP A 100 6.17 11.28 -10.85
N LEU A 101 5.71 10.20 -11.50
CA LEU A 101 6.08 9.88 -12.87
C LEU A 101 5.08 10.55 -13.83
N PRO A 102 5.54 11.28 -14.87
CA PRO A 102 4.64 11.69 -15.93
C PRO A 102 3.93 10.45 -16.46
N ALA A 103 2.60 10.54 -16.54
CA ALA A 103 1.70 9.47 -16.91
C ALA A 103 2.26 8.61 -18.05
N ASP A 104 2.45 7.31 -17.77
CA ASP A 104 2.41 6.32 -18.85
C ASP A 104 0.97 6.37 -19.39
N PRO A 105 0.75 6.74 -20.68
CA PRO A 105 -0.56 7.08 -21.23
C PRO A 105 -1.62 5.96 -21.17
N GLY A 106 -1.29 4.78 -20.62
CA GLY A 106 -2.21 3.68 -20.34
C GLY A 106 -2.84 3.65 -18.94
N CYS A 107 -2.54 4.59 -18.04
CA CYS A 107 -3.09 4.64 -16.68
C CYS A 107 -3.98 5.88 -16.48
N ASP A 108 -5.30 5.71 -16.64
CA ASP A 108 -6.33 6.74 -16.48
C ASP A 108 -6.30 7.37 -15.07
N GLU A 109 -6.26 8.70 -14.99
CA GLU A 109 -5.92 9.45 -13.78
C GLU A 109 -7.18 9.96 -13.03
N ARG A 110 -7.36 9.52 -11.77
CA ARG A 110 -8.17 10.23 -10.76
C ARG A 110 -7.21 11.03 -9.88
N HIS A 111 -7.18 12.35 -10.05
CA HIS A 111 -6.36 13.24 -9.26
C HIS A 111 -7.11 13.71 -8.00
N HIS A 112 -6.60 13.36 -6.83
CA HIS A 112 -6.82 14.14 -5.61
C HIS A 112 -5.46 14.71 -5.20
N TYR A 113 -5.28 16.03 -5.34
CA TYR A 113 -4.04 16.75 -5.05
C TYR A 113 -3.92 17.12 -3.56
N LEU A 114 -2.69 17.07 -3.02
CA LEU A 114 -2.33 17.61 -1.71
C LEU A 114 -2.41 19.12 -1.86
N HIS A 115 -3.49 19.72 -1.37
CA HIS A 115 -3.34 21.05 -0.80
C HIS A 115 -2.75 20.84 0.60
N GLY A 116 -1.58 21.42 0.81
CA GLY A 116 -0.75 21.21 1.99
C GLY A 116 -1.35 21.78 3.26
N ASP A 117 -2.28 21.04 3.86
CA ASP A 117 -2.73 21.24 5.23
C ASP A 117 -2.29 20.03 6.08
N LEU A 118 -0.98 19.99 6.38
CA LEU A 118 -0.41 19.34 7.56
C LEU A 118 -0.05 20.41 8.59
#